data_AF-A0A938MIC2-F1
#
_entry.id   AF-A0A938MIC2-F1
#
_cell.length_a   1.000
_cell.length_b   1.000
_cell.length_c   1.000
_cell.angle_alpha   90.00
_cell.angle_beta   90.00
_cell.angle_gamma   90.00
#
_symmetry.space_group_name_H-M   'P 1'
#
loop_
_entity.id
_entity.type
_entity.pdbx_description
1 polymer ?
#
loop_
_entity_poly.entity_id
_entity_poly.type
_entity_poly.pdbx_seq_one_letter_code
_entity_poly.pdbx_strand_id
1 'polypeptide(L)'
;GLQYALESLKDFVPSRIFDSHLHLYRQADLKLPEPLPLLSDVAEVGAGLWRERVGRQSPNAQVVGGLFLPYPTATCDIARANEWLLAQLRAEPLSRGLLVISPRCDRARVDELARQPQIVGFKPYQLLSVETPTLQSSVGGFLPEWAWELADDRGLIIMLHLVRDKSMADPGNQEYIRSHCLKYPRARLILAHAARGFHARYTQTGITALRGLDNVWFDTAAVCEPQALSAVLHHFGPRKLLWGSDFPVSEGPSKCVSVADSFVWLDEKSVKWEELKIVCRPIPVGLESLLALKDAAEEFGLGREDLDDIFYRNALRLLGLWASAGAAASIISDFQKSGMMLPVQRGVAAEDGGQRGGAAGSLTQSLYRYAKTHRIPGGTQLLSKRPEMQAPDQWPAYFREARGCETWDLDGRHYFDMSFHGIGSCLLGFRDPDVTAAVRRRVNLGSMCTLNPPEEVELADLLCWLHPWAECVRYARCGGEIGAVAARIARATTKRSLVAICGYHGWQDWYLAANLGVTGALDGHL
;
A
#
# COMPACT_ATOMS: atom_id res chain seq x y z
N GLY A 1 -30.04 7.01 0.47
CA GLY A 1 -29.13 6.35 -0.47
C GLY A 1 -28.13 7.34 -1.00
N LEU A 2 -28.34 7.84 -2.23
CA LEU A 2 -27.35 8.65 -2.95
C LEU A 2 -26.82 9.86 -2.18
N GLN A 3 -27.70 10.74 -1.68
CA GLN A 3 -27.27 11.94 -0.94
C GLN A 3 -26.48 11.60 0.33
N TYR A 4 -26.87 10.52 1.02
CA TYR A 4 -26.13 10.04 2.19
C TYR A 4 -24.74 9.54 1.82
N ALA A 5 -24.61 8.77 0.73
CA ALA A 5 -23.32 8.28 0.26
C ALA A 5 -22.39 9.45 -0.11
N LEU A 6 -22.89 10.43 -0.87
CA LEU A 6 -22.11 11.60 -1.27
C LEU A 6 -21.66 12.44 -0.06
N GLU A 7 -22.53 12.65 0.94
CA GLU A 7 -22.15 13.37 2.16
C GLU A 7 -21.12 12.58 2.98
N SER A 8 -21.30 11.25 3.09
CA SER A 8 -20.38 10.37 3.84
C SER A 8 -18.97 10.30 3.21
N LEU A 9 -18.88 10.49 1.90
CA LEU A 9 -17.63 10.43 1.13
C LEU A 9 -16.95 11.80 0.97
N LYS A 10 -17.62 12.88 1.37
CA LYS A 10 -17.21 14.27 1.10
C LYS A 10 -15.79 14.60 1.56
N ASP A 11 -15.42 14.18 2.76
CA ASP A 11 -14.11 14.42 3.36
C ASP A 11 -13.17 13.21 3.22
N PHE A 12 -13.68 12.12 2.66
CA PHE A 12 -12.92 10.88 2.45
C PHE A 12 -12.15 10.90 1.13
N VAL A 13 -12.82 11.29 0.03
CA VAL A 13 -12.18 11.34 -1.28
C VAL A 13 -11.29 12.59 -1.36
N PRO A 14 -9.98 12.46 -1.66
CA PRO A 14 -9.11 13.62 -1.76
C PRO A 14 -9.44 14.55 -2.92
N SER A 15 -8.94 15.78 -2.85
CA SER A 15 -9.16 16.81 -3.88
C SER A 15 -8.65 16.47 -5.28
N ARG A 16 -7.79 15.45 -5.42
CA ARG A 16 -7.26 14.96 -6.70
C ARG A 16 -7.32 13.46 -6.71
N ILE A 17 -7.79 12.91 -7.82
CA ILE A 17 -7.91 11.46 -8.03
C ILE A 17 -7.34 11.05 -9.38
N PHE A 18 -6.77 9.86 -9.43
CA PHE A 18 -6.33 9.17 -10.64
C PHE A 18 -7.07 7.84 -10.73
N ASP A 19 -7.84 7.65 -11.80
CA ASP A 19 -8.66 6.44 -11.95
C ASP A 19 -7.81 5.30 -12.53
N SER A 20 -7.44 4.34 -11.69
CA SER A 20 -6.53 3.27 -12.11
C SER A 20 -7.22 2.10 -12.82
N HIS A 21 -8.54 2.14 -13.01
CA HIS A 21 -9.28 1.07 -13.66
C HIS A 21 -10.57 1.59 -14.30
N LEU A 22 -10.55 1.78 -15.62
CA LEU A 22 -11.74 2.16 -16.38
C LEU A 22 -11.71 1.62 -17.81
N HIS A 23 -12.89 1.43 -18.38
CA HIS A 23 -13.12 0.89 -19.69
C HIS A 23 -13.70 1.91 -20.67
N LEU A 24 -13.16 1.92 -21.89
CA LEU A 24 -13.61 2.71 -23.02
C LEU A 24 -13.97 1.78 -24.17
N TYR A 25 -14.98 2.13 -24.96
CA TYR A 25 -15.39 1.33 -26.11
C TYR A 25 -16.26 2.11 -27.09
N ARG A 26 -16.43 1.54 -28.28
CA ARG A 26 -17.51 1.90 -29.21
C ARG A 26 -18.41 0.69 -29.35
N GLN A 27 -19.73 0.88 -29.31
CA GLN A 27 -20.69 -0.23 -29.41
C GLN A 27 -20.43 -1.09 -30.66
N ALA A 28 -20.03 -0.46 -31.77
CA ALA A 28 -19.70 -1.14 -33.03
C ALA A 28 -18.49 -2.10 -32.94
N ASP A 29 -17.52 -1.83 -32.06
CA ASP A 29 -16.31 -2.66 -31.92
C ASP A 29 -16.53 -3.89 -31.03
N LEU A 30 -17.60 -3.89 -30.23
CA LEU A 30 -17.94 -4.98 -29.31
C LEU A 30 -18.51 -6.20 -30.03
N LYS A 31 -19.02 -6.03 -31.26
CA LYS A 31 -19.64 -7.07 -32.10
C LYS A 31 -20.65 -7.93 -31.32
N LEU A 32 -21.53 -7.27 -30.57
CA LEU A 32 -22.63 -7.91 -29.85
C LEU A 32 -23.91 -7.88 -30.71
N PRO A 33 -24.83 -8.84 -30.54
CA PRO A 33 -26.14 -8.80 -31.19
C PRO A 33 -26.98 -7.60 -30.78
N GLU A 34 -26.84 -7.18 -29.52
CA GLU A 34 -27.51 -6.03 -28.92
C GLU A 34 -26.46 -5.13 -28.23
N PRO A 35 -26.68 -3.80 -28.16
CA PRO A 35 -25.81 -2.90 -27.41
C PRO A 35 -25.63 -3.35 -25.96
N LEU A 36 -24.49 -3.03 -25.35
CA LEU A 36 -24.31 -3.27 -23.91
C LEU A 36 -25.44 -2.58 -23.14
N PRO A 37 -26.14 -3.27 -22.21
CA PRO A 37 -27.25 -2.67 -21.48
C PRO A 37 -26.86 -1.38 -20.73
N LEU A 38 -25.63 -1.35 -20.22
CA LEU A 38 -25.07 -0.18 -19.57
C LEU A 38 -24.61 0.82 -20.61
N LEU A 39 -25.24 2.01 -20.63
CA LEU A 39 -25.04 3.04 -21.66
C LEU A 39 -25.39 2.54 -23.07
N SER A 40 -26.48 1.79 -23.19
CA SER A 40 -26.96 1.23 -24.47
C SER A 40 -27.32 2.29 -25.51
N ASP A 41 -27.65 3.50 -25.06
CA ASP A 41 -27.96 4.68 -25.86
C ASP A 41 -26.71 5.46 -26.32
N VAL A 42 -25.53 5.11 -25.80
CA VAL A 42 -24.26 5.78 -26.10
C VAL A 42 -23.47 4.97 -27.12
N ALA A 43 -23.27 5.53 -28.31
CA ALA A 43 -22.50 4.88 -29.37
C ALA A 43 -20.99 4.76 -29.04
N GLU A 44 -20.43 5.81 -28.44
CA GLU A 44 -19.00 5.90 -28.11
C GLU A 44 -18.79 6.29 -26.64
N VAL A 45 -18.23 5.36 -25.87
CA VAL A 45 -17.84 5.57 -24.47
C VAL A 45 -16.36 5.91 -24.44
N GLY A 46 -16.08 7.22 -24.40
CA GLY A 46 -14.73 7.81 -24.45
C GLY A 46 -14.34 8.56 -23.17
N ALA A 47 -13.13 9.13 -23.17
CA ALA A 47 -12.55 9.82 -22.02
C ALA A 47 -13.37 11.02 -21.54
N GLY A 48 -14.00 11.77 -22.46
CA GLY A 48 -14.86 12.90 -22.11
C GLY A 48 -16.06 12.49 -21.24
N LEU A 49 -16.76 11.42 -21.65
CA LEU A 49 -17.90 10.89 -20.91
C LEU A 49 -17.45 10.30 -19.57
N TRP A 50 -16.38 9.50 -19.55
CA TRP A 50 -15.78 8.99 -18.31
C TRP A 50 -15.52 10.10 -17.28
N ARG A 51 -14.82 11.16 -17.69
CA ARG A 51 -14.44 12.28 -16.84
C ARG A 51 -15.66 12.98 -16.24
N GLU A 52 -16.69 13.19 -17.06
CA GLU A 52 -17.97 13.74 -16.61
C GLU A 52 -18.64 12.83 -15.57
N ARG A 53 -18.77 11.54 -15.86
CA ARG A 53 -19.52 10.58 -15.02
C ARG A 53 -18.83 10.28 -13.71
N VAL A 54 -17.52 10.04 -13.74
CA VAL A 54 -16.72 9.83 -12.52
C VAL A 54 -16.66 11.12 -11.70
N GLY A 55 -16.57 12.29 -12.33
CA GLY A 55 -16.62 13.59 -11.64
C GLY A 55 -17.92 13.79 -10.83
N ARG A 56 -19.06 13.29 -11.32
CA ARG A 56 -20.34 13.34 -10.58
C ARG A 56 -20.35 12.46 -9.32
N GLN A 57 -19.61 11.35 -9.33
CA GLN A 57 -19.49 10.46 -8.17
C GLN A 57 -18.48 10.97 -7.13
N SER A 58 -17.64 11.94 -7.49
CA SER A 58 -16.63 12.55 -6.62
C SER A 58 -16.59 14.08 -6.81
N PRO A 59 -17.66 14.80 -6.42
CA PRO A 59 -17.87 16.19 -6.83
C PRO A 59 -16.83 17.19 -6.30
N ASN A 60 -16.10 16.85 -5.24
CA ASN A 60 -15.03 17.69 -4.66
C ASN A 60 -13.64 17.32 -5.16
N ALA A 61 -13.53 16.32 -6.03
CA ALA A 61 -12.27 15.81 -6.53
C ALA A 61 -12.07 16.19 -7.99
N GLN A 62 -10.88 16.68 -8.31
CA GLN A 62 -10.43 16.79 -9.68
C GLN A 62 -9.96 15.42 -10.17
N VAL A 63 -10.63 14.90 -11.21
CA VAL A 63 -10.14 13.73 -11.96
C VAL A 63 -8.92 14.18 -12.77
N VAL A 64 -7.72 13.74 -12.40
CA VAL A 64 -6.47 14.21 -13.04
C VAL A 64 -6.16 13.43 -14.31
N GLY A 65 -6.38 12.11 -14.29
CA GLY A 65 -6.10 11.20 -15.40
C GLY A 65 -6.57 9.80 -15.06
N GLY A 66 -6.36 8.85 -15.96
CA GLY A 66 -6.74 7.46 -15.73
C GLY A 66 -5.90 6.45 -16.49
N LEU A 67 -6.06 5.19 -16.09
CA LEU A 67 -5.53 4.02 -16.76
C LEU A 67 -6.63 3.41 -17.64
N PHE A 68 -6.58 3.71 -18.92
CA PHE A 68 -7.63 3.41 -19.89
C PHE A 68 -7.46 1.98 -20.42
N LEU A 69 -8.57 1.24 -20.42
CA LEU A 69 -8.65 -0.12 -20.90
C LEU A 69 -9.74 -0.19 -21.97
N PRO A 70 -9.57 -0.94 -23.06
CA PRO A 70 -10.72 -1.29 -23.89
C PRO A 70 -11.70 -2.20 -23.13
N TYR A 71 -13.00 -2.05 -23.37
CA TYR A 71 -14.00 -2.94 -22.77
C TYR A 71 -13.96 -4.34 -23.40
N PRO A 72 -13.97 -5.43 -22.61
CA PRO A 72 -13.86 -6.79 -23.13
C PRO A 72 -15.21 -7.38 -23.55
N THR A 73 -15.27 -8.03 -24.72
CA THR A 73 -16.32 -9.01 -25.05
C THR A 73 -15.69 -10.22 -25.71
N ALA A 74 -16.37 -11.38 -25.72
CA ALA A 74 -15.87 -12.58 -26.38
C ALA A 74 -15.75 -12.41 -27.92
N THR A 75 -16.47 -11.44 -28.48
CA THR A 75 -16.53 -11.17 -29.91
C THR A 75 -15.82 -9.87 -30.31
N CYS A 76 -15.20 -9.13 -29.37
CA CYS A 76 -14.65 -7.81 -29.67
C CYS A 76 -13.56 -7.85 -30.74
N ASP A 77 -13.50 -6.79 -31.53
CA ASP A 77 -12.40 -6.55 -32.44
C ASP A 77 -11.20 -5.95 -31.68
N ILE A 78 -10.26 -6.79 -31.25
CA ILE A 78 -9.11 -6.37 -30.44
C ILE A 78 -8.30 -5.26 -31.13
N ALA A 79 -8.14 -5.34 -32.46
CA ALA A 79 -7.37 -4.33 -33.20
C ALA A 79 -8.06 -2.97 -33.14
N ARG A 80 -9.36 -2.90 -33.46
CA ARG A 80 -10.14 -1.65 -33.40
C ARG A 80 -10.28 -1.12 -31.98
N ALA A 81 -10.42 -2.00 -31.00
CA ALA A 81 -10.51 -1.64 -29.60
C ALA A 81 -9.21 -0.96 -29.11
N ASN A 82 -8.04 -1.49 -29.49
CA ASN A 82 -6.75 -0.88 -29.17
C ASN A 82 -6.49 0.41 -29.98
N GLU A 83 -6.98 0.51 -31.22
CA GLU A 83 -6.94 1.77 -31.99
C GLU A 83 -7.80 2.86 -31.35
N TRP A 84 -8.98 2.51 -30.85
CA TRP A 84 -9.84 3.42 -30.09
C TRP A 84 -9.15 3.92 -28.82
N LEU A 85 -8.53 3.02 -28.04
CA LEU A 85 -7.73 3.39 -26.87
C LEU A 85 -6.67 4.44 -27.22
N LEU A 86 -5.87 4.19 -28.27
CA LEU A 86 -4.83 5.13 -28.71
C LEU A 86 -5.41 6.48 -29.13
N ALA A 87 -6.59 6.50 -29.74
CA ALA A 87 -7.27 7.74 -30.09
C ALA A 87 -7.68 8.54 -28.85
N GLN A 88 -8.21 7.88 -27.83
CA GLN A 88 -8.62 8.52 -26.57
C GLN A 88 -7.43 9.07 -25.78
N LEU A 89 -6.29 8.36 -25.77
CA LEU A 89 -5.09 8.78 -25.04
C LEU A 89 -4.49 10.10 -25.57
N ARG A 90 -4.61 10.39 -26.86
CA ARG A 90 -4.04 11.62 -27.46
C ARG A 90 -4.59 12.91 -26.86
N ALA A 91 -5.83 12.88 -26.38
CA ALA A 91 -6.48 14.02 -25.72
C ALA A 91 -6.18 14.09 -24.21
N GLU A 92 -5.47 13.10 -23.67
CA GLU A 92 -5.35 12.86 -22.23
C GLU A 92 -3.88 12.62 -21.83
N PRO A 93 -3.04 13.66 -21.77
CA PRO A 93 -1.57 13.53 -21.65
C PRO A 93 -1.11 12.90 -20.32
N LEU A 94 -1.90 13.07 -19.26
CA LEU A 94 -1.64 12.45 -17.95
C LEU A 94 -2.22 11.04 -17.84
N SER A 95 -2.93 10.55 -18.84
CA SER A 95 -3.50 9.19 -18.85
C SER A 95 -2.57 8.20 -19.56
N ARG A 96 -2.72 6.93 -19.21
CA ARG A 96 -1.99 5.81 -19.79
C ARG A 96 -2.96 4.70 -20.19
N GLY A 97 -2.55 3.82 -21.09
CA GLY A 97 -3.39 2.74 -21.59
C GLY A 97 -2.79 1.36 -21.39
N LEU A 98 -3.65 0.36 -21.19
CA LEU A 98 -3.30 -1.04 -21.32
C LEU A 98 -3.98 -1.63 -22.56
N LEU A 99 -3.19 -2.26 -23.41
CA LEU A 99 -3.69 -2.94 -24.60
C LEU A 99 -4.47 -4.20 -24.18
N VAL A 100 -5.63 -4.43 -24.82
CA VAL A 100 -6.24 -5.76 -24.76
C VAL A 100 -5.41 -6.71 -25.59
N ILE A 101 -5.10 -7.87 -25.01
CA ILE A 101 -4.34 -8.94 -25.65
C ILE A 101 -5.05 -10.28 -25.46
N SER A 102 -4.68 -11.25 -26.30
CA SER A 102 -5.06 -12.65 -26.14
C SER A 102 -3.93 -13.56 -26.64
N PRO A 103 -3.96 -14.87 -26.35
CA PRO A 103 -2.99 -15.82 -26.90
C PRO A 103 -3.02 -15.90 -28.43
N ARG A 104 -4.09 -15.42 -29.08
CA ARG A 104 -4.26 -15.42 -30.54
C ARG A 104 -3.70 -14.15 -31.21
N CYS A 105 -3.26 -13.15 -30.43
CA CYS A 105 -2.69 -11.92 -30.98
C CYS A 105 -1.30 -12.16 -31.57
N ASP A 106 -0.97 -11.45 -32.65
CA ASP A 106 0.39 -11.39 -33.18
C ASP A 106 1.28 -10.58 -32.22
N ARG A 107 2.29 -11.27 -31.66
CA ARG A 107 3.29 -10.68 -30.74
C ARG A 107 3.99 -9.48 -31.37
N ALA A 108 4.35 -9.52 -32.65
CA ALA A 108 5.11 -8.45 -33.29
C ALA A 108 4.27 -7.17 -33.36
N ARG A 109 3.00 -7.30 -33.73
CA ARG A 109 2.05 -6.18 -33.73
C ARG A 109 1.80 -5.61 -32.34
N VAL A 110 1.66 -6.47 -31.32
CA VAL A 110 1.50 -6.00 -29.94
C VAL A 110 2.76 -5.28 -29.45
N ASP A 111 3.96 -5.77 -29.79
CA ASP A 111 5.21 -5.11 -29.43
C ASP A 111 5.32 -3.71 -30.06
N GLU A 112 4.93 -3.56 -31.32
CA GLU A 112 4.90 -2.26 -32.00
C GLU A 112 3.98 -1.27 -31.27
N LEU A 113 2.76 -1.68 -30.94
CA LEU A 113 1.80 -0.84 -30.21
C LEU A 113 2.30 -0.50 -28.80
N ALA A 114 2.98 -1.44 -28.13
CA ALA A 114 3.53 -1.25 -26.79
C ALA A 114 4.71 -0.25 -26.76
N ARG A 115 5.27 0.17 -27.92
CA ARG A 115 6.28 1.24 -27.99
C ARG A 115 5.69 2.64 -27.92
N GLN A 116 4.37 2.78 -28.04
CA GLN A 116 3.69 4.07 -27.93
C GLN A 116 3.89 4.64 -26.51
N PRO A 117 4.31 5.92 -26.34
CA PRO A 117 4.69 6.46 -25.02
C PRO A 117 3.62 6.41 -23.94
N GLN A 118 2.34 6.42 -24.31
CA GLN A 118 1.22 6.36 -23.38
C GLN A 118 0.73 4.93 -23.10
N ILE A 119 1.25 3.92 -23.81
CA ILE A 119 0.94 2.52 -23.53
C ILE A 119 1.92 2.00 -22.50
N VAL A 120 1.38 1.46 -21.41
CA VAL A 120 2.17 1.02 -20.25
C VAL A 120 1.97 -0.45 -19.92
N GLY A 121 1.25 -1.19 -20.74
CA GLY A 121 1.10 -2.63 -20.55
C GLY A 121 -0.14 -3.25 -21.17
N PHE A 122 -0.62 -4.31 -20.51
CA PHE A 122 -1.59 -5.25 -21.07
C PHE A 122 -2.73 -5.56 -20.10
N LYS A 123 -3.91 -5.79 -20.65
CA LYS A 123 -5.12 -6.24 -19.95
C LYS A 123 -5.66 -7.51 -20.66
N PRO A 124 -5.24 -8.71 -20.23
CA PRO A 124 -5.78 -9.96 -20.74
C PRO A 124 -7.15 -10.27 -20.12
N TYR A 125 -7.99 -11.04 -20.82
CA TYR A 125 -9.33 -11.42 -20.35
C TYR A 125 -9.66 -12.88 -20.64
N GLN A 126 -10.27 -13.57 -19.67
CA GLN A 126 -10.73 -14.95 -19.82
C GLN A 126 -11.69 -15.17 -21.00
N LEU A 127 -12.48 -14.16 -21.35
CA LEU A 127 -13.41 -14.21 -22.50
C LEU A 127 -12.69 -14.50 -23.81
N LEU A 128 -11.39 -14.21 -23.88
CA LEU A 128 -10.52 -14.43 -25.03
C LEU A 128 -9.60 -15.65 -24.84
N SER A 129 -9.87 -16.48 -23.83
CA SER A 129 -9.08 -17.67 -23.52
C SER A 129 -9.07 -18.68 -24.67
N VAL A 130 -8.02 -19.50 -24.72
CA VAL A 130 -7.97 -20.72 -25.54
C VAL A 130 -8.52 -21.95 -24.81
N GLU A 131 -8.78 -21.83 -23.50
CA GLU A 131 -9.37 -22.88 -22.67
C GLU A 131 -10.89 -22.72 -22.55
N THR A 132 -11.59 -23.86 -22.43
CA THR A 132 -13.03 -23.92 -22.19
C THR A 132 -13.35 -24.87 -21.02
N PRO A 133 -14.28 -24.53 -20.11
CA PRO A 133 -15.05 -23.29 -20.07
C PRO A 133 -14.20 -22.10 -19.62
N THR A 134 -14.42 -20.93 -20.23
CA THR A 134 -13.57 -19.76 -20.01
C THR A 134 -13.62 -19.25 -18.56
N LEU A 135 -14.75 -19.42 -17.88
CA LEU A 135 -14.91 -19.10 -16.45
C LEU A 135 -14.06 -19.96 -15.51
N GLN A 136 -13.52 -21.10 -15.96
CA GLN A 136 -12.57 -21.92 -15.19
C GLN A 136 -11.15 -21.88 -15.75
N SER A 137 -10.90 -21.00 -16.73
CA SER A 137 -9.61 -20.89 -17.40
C SER A 137 -8.50 -20.67 -16.40
N SER A 138 -7.38 -21.36 -16.59
CA SER A 138 -6.10 -21.00 -16.01
C SER A 138 -5.70 -19.60 -16.50
N VAL A 139 -4.85 -18.91 -15.73
CA VAL A 139 -4.31 -17.60 -16.15
C VAL A 139 -3.55 -17.74 -17.48
N GLY A 140 -2.77 -18.80 -17.66
CA GLY A 140 -2.05 -19.09 -18.91
C GLY A 140 -2.96 -19.28 -20.12
N GLY A 141 -4.22 -19.69 -19.91
CA GLY A 141 -5.21 -19.84 -20.97
C GLY A 141 -5.58 -18.51 -21.66
N PHE A 142 -5.40 -17.36 -21.01
CA PHE A 142 -5.73 -16.05 -21.58
C PHE A 142 -4.62 -15.00 -21.45
N LEU A 143 -3.60 -15.24 -20.64
CA LEU A 143 -2.39 -14.43 -20.54
C LEU A 143 -1.21 -15.23 -21.12
N PRO A 144 -0.81 -14.97 -22.37
CA PRO A 144 0.27 -15.70 -23.01
C PRO A 144 1.64 -15.34 -22.41
N GLU A 145 2.57 -16.30 -22.38
CA GLU A 145 3.90 -16.15 -21.78
C GLU A 145 4.70 -14.98 -22.38
N TRP A 146 4.58 -14.75 -23.69
CA TRP A 146 5.27 -13.64 -24.36
C TRP A 146 4.87 -12.26 -23.80
N ALA A 147 3.69 -12.13 -23.19
CA ALA A 147 3.27 -10.88 -22.57
C ALA A 147 4.01 -10.63 -21.25
N TRP A 148 4.31 -11.68 -20.50
CA TRP A 148 5.19 -11.60 -19.33
C TRP A 148 6.63 -11.27 -19.73
N GLU A 149 7.17 -11.92 -20.76
CA GLU A 149 8.50 -11.61 -21.30
C GLU A 149 8.60 -10.13 -21.70
N LEU A 150 7.62 -9.63 -22.44
CA LEU A 150 7.59 -8.23 -22.90
C LEU A 150 7.37 -7.25 -21.74
N ALA A 151 6.56 -7.63 -20.76
CA ALA A 151 6.37 -6.83 -19.56
C ALA A 151 7.62 -6.76 -18.68
N ASP A 152 8.38 -7.85 -18.56
CA ASP A 152 9.66 -7.80 -17.87
C ASP A 152 10.67 -6.96 -18.65
N ASP A 153 10.83 -7.21 -19.96
CA ASP A 153 11.81 -6.54 -20.82
C ASP A 153 11.76 -5.01 -20.68
N ARG A 154 10.54 -4.48 -20.60
CA ARG A 154 10.27 -3.03 -20.64
C ARG A 154 9.69 -2.47 -19.33
N GLY A 155 9.58 -3.31 -18.30
CA GLY A 155 8.92 -2.94 -17.06
C GLY A 155 7.45 -2.55 -17.26
N LEU A 156 6.69 -3.21 -18.13
CA LEU A 156 5.28 -2.92 -18.36
C LEU A 156 4.38 -3.50 -17.26
N ILE A 157 3.13 -3.08 -17.28
CA ILE A 157 2.07 -3.51 -16.38
C ILE A 157 1.29 -4.66 -17.02
N ILE A 158 0.91 -5.65 -16.21
CA ILE A 158 -0.13 -6.61 -16.55
C ILE A 158 -1.25 -6.40 -15.54
N MET A 159 -2.45 -6.08 -15.99
CA MET A 159 -3.62 -6.02 -15.11
C MET A 159 -4.41 -7.33 -15.24
N LEU A 160 -4.34 -8.18 -14.22
CA LEU A 160 -4.91 -9.52 -14.25
C LEU A 160 -6.27 -9.57 -13.56
N HIS A 161 -7.28 -10.08 -14.26
CA HIS A 161 -8.59 -10.42 -13.70
C HIS A 161 -8.65 -11.95 -13.48
N LEU A 162 -8.76 -12.39 -12.22
CA LEU A 162 -8.90 -13.80 -11.84
C LEU A 162 -10.33 -14.30 -12.02
N VAL A 163 -10.50 -15.57 -12.45
CA VAL A 163 -11.80 -16.03 -12.99
C VAL A 163 -12.29 -17.38 -12.48
N ARG A 164 -11.40 -18.23 -11.97
CA ARG A 164 -11.78 -19.45 -11.24
C ARG A 164 -12.61 -19.11 -10.00
N ASP A 165 -13.49 -20.02 -9.59
CA ASP A 165 -14.49 -19.78 -8.53
C ASP A 165 -13.86 -19.26 -7.24
N LYS A 166 -12.76 -19.87 -6.81
CA LYS A 166 -12.06 -19.49 -5.57
C LYS A 166 -11.17 -18.25 -5.71
N SER A 167 -11.13 -17.61 -6.87
CA SER A 167 -10.29 -16.44 -7.17
C SER A 167 -8.88 -16.54 -6.56
N MET A 168 -8.51 -15.63 -5.65
CA MET A 168 -7.22 -15.58 -4.98
C MET A 168 -6.99 -16.77 -4.03
N ALA A 169 -8.03 -17.42 -3.54
CA ALA A 169 -7.94 -18.64 -2.74
C ALA A 169 -7.74 -19.92 -3.58
N ASP A 170 -7.77 -19.83 -4.92
CA ASP A 170 -7.42 -20.96 -5.78
C ASP A 170 -5.90 -21.23 -5.73
N PRO A 171 -5.45 -22.44 -5.35
CA PRO A 171 -4.02 -22.75 -5.28
C PRO A 171 -3.31 -22.62 -6.63
N GLY A 172 -4.02 -22.89 -7.74
CA GLY A 172 -3.45 -22.73 -9.09
C GLY A 172 -3.20 -21.27 -9.44
N ASN A 173 -4.10 -20.36 -9.04
CA ASN A 173 -3.86 -18.92 -9.20
C ASN A 173 -2.69 -18.44 -8.32
N GLN A 174 -2.61 -18.90 -7.07
CA GLN A 174 -1.52 -18.55 -6.15
C GLN A 174 -0.16 -18.95 -6.72
N GLU A 175 -0.02 -20.21 -7.13
CA GLU A 175 1.22 -20.75 -7.69
C GLU A 175 1.59 -20.05 -9.00
N TYR A 176 0.62 -19.83 -9.90
CA TYR A 176 0.85 -19.13 -11.15
C TYR A 176 1.37 -17.71 -10.91
N ILE A 177 0.66 -16.91 -10.09
CA ILE A 177 1.07 -15.53 -9.82
C ILE A 177 2.46 -15.50 -9.19
N ARG A 178 2.70 -16.33 -8.17
CA ARG A 178 3.97 -16.33 -7.45
C ARG A 178 5.13 -16.71 -8.35
N SER A 179 5.01 -17.81 -9.10
CA SER A 179 6.06 -18.27 -10.03
C SER A 179 6.38 -17.21 -11.10
N HIS A 180 5.37 -16.56 -11.69
CA HIS A 180 5.59 -15.57 -12.74
C HIS A 180 6.13 -14.25 -12.19
N CYS A 181 5.64 -13.76 -11.06
CA CYS A 181 6.19 -12.56 -10.43
C CYS A 181 7.65 -12.73 -10.01
N LEU A 182 8.06 -13.93 -9.59
CA LEU A 182 9.46 -14.25 -9.27
C LEU A 182 10.32 -14.42 -10.53
N LYS A 183 9.77 -15.03 -11.58
CA LYS A 183 10.46 -15.20 -12.87
C LYS A 183 10.64 -13.88 -13.63
N TYR A 184 9.70 -12.96 -13.48
CA TYR A 184 9.62 -11.68 -14.20
C TYR A 184 9.58 -10.50 -13.23
N PRO A 185 10.68 -10.24 -12.50
CA PRO A 185 10.70 -9.28 -11.39
C PRO A 185 10.50 -7.82 -11.83
N ARG A 186 10.72 -7.49 -13.11
CA ARG A 186 10.48 -6.14 -13.64
C ARG A 186 9.06 -5.95 -14.18
N ALA A 187 8.36 -7.04 -14.51
CA ALA A 187 6.95 -6.97 -14.85
C ALA A 187 6.13 -6.55 -13.62
N ARG A 188 5.18 -5.65 -13.80
CA ARG A 188 4.39 -5.07 -12.71
C ARG A 188 2.95 -5.57 -12.78
N LEU A 189 2.54 -6.37 -11.82
CA LEU A 189 1.21 -6.98 -11.81
C LEU A 189 0.22 -6.12 -11.03
N ILE A 190 -0.92 -5.78 -11.62
CA ILE A 190 -2.10 -5.25 -10.92
C ILE A 190 -3.15 -6.35 -10.87
N LEU A 191 -3.54 -6.78 -9.68
CA LEU A 191 -4.65 -7.71 -9.48
C LEU A 191 -5.96 -6.93 -9.39
N ALA A 192 -6.76 -7.05 -10.44
CA ALA A 192 -7.99 -6.31 -10.61
C ALA A 192 -9.03 -6.64 -9.54
N HIS A 193 -9.80 -5.63 -9.11
CA HIS A 193 -10.88 -5.76 -8.13
C HIS A 193 -10.39 -6.42 -6.84
N ALA A 194 -9.26 -6.00 -6.28
CA ALA A 194 -8.61 -6.61 -5.12
C ALA A 194 -8.42 -8.14 -5.28
N ALA A 195 -7.90 -8.56 -6.44
CA ALA A 195 -7.78 -9.98 -6.83
C ALA A 195 -9.12 -10.72 -6.94
N ARG A 196 -10.12 -10.07 -7.56
CA ARG A 196 -11.51 -10.51 -7.64
C ARG A 196 -12.14 -10.72 -6.25
N GLY A 197 -11.97 -9.71 -5.40
CA GLY A 197 -12.55 -9.57 -4.06
C GLY A 197 -14.03 -9.27 -4.02
N PHE A 198 -14.77 -9.59 -5.10
CA PHE A 198 -16.22 -9.69 -5.10
C PHE A 198 -16.74 -10.71 -4.08
N HIS A 199 -15.93 -11.74 -3.79
CA HIS A 199 -16.08 -12.59 -2.62
C HIS A 199 -14.93 -12.32 -1.63
N ALA A 200 -15.22 -11.60 -0.55
CA ALA A 200 -14.18 -11.14 0.38
C ALA A 200 -13.36 -12.27 1.03
N ARG A 201 -14.00 -13.39 1.41
CA ARG A 201 -13.31 -14.50 2.11
C ARG A 201 -12.20 -15.10 1.26
N TYR A 202 -12.38 -15.19 -0.06
CA TYR A 202 -11.35 -15.73 -0.95
C TYR A 202 -10.15 -14.79 -1.09
N THR A 203 -10.37 -13.47 -0.99
CA THR A 203 -9.26 -12.53 -0.89
C THR A 203 -8.55 -12.72 0.45
N GLN A 204 -9.27 -12.71 1.56
CA GLN A 204 -8.71 -12.84 2.92
C GLN A 204 -7.84 -14.09 3.10
N THR A 205 -8.30 -15.24 2.62
CA THR A 205 -7.57 -16.50 2.79
C THR A 205 -6.45 -16.69 1.77
N GLY A 206 -6.61 -16.19 0.55
CA GLY A 206 -5.66 -16.43 -0.54
C GLY A 206 -4.51 -15.43 -0.64
N ILE A 207 -4.74 -14.17 -0.25
CA ILE A 207 -3.80 -13.07 -0.48
C ILE A 207 -2.45 -13.25 0.24
N THR A 208 -2.41 -14.06 1.30
CA THR A 208 -1.19 -14.34 2.06
C THR A 208 -0.13 -15.07 1.25
N ALA A 209 -0.54 -15.85 0.23
CA ALA A 209 0.38 -16.54 -0.68
C ALA A 209 1.25 -15.59 -1.51
N LEU A 210 0.81 -14.33 -1.65
CA LEU A 210 1.50 -13.30 -2.41
C LEU A 210 2.50 -12.48 -1.58
N ARG A 211 2.64 -12.75 -0.28
CA ARG A 211 3.62 -12.05 0.57
C ARG A 211 5.04 -12.21 0.02
N GLY A 212 5.81 -11.14 0.14
CA GLY A 212 7.18 -11.04 -0.36
C GLY A 212 7.29 -10.70 -1.86
N LEU A 213 6.18 -10.57 -2.59
CA LEU A 213 6.20 -10.10 -3.97
C LEU A 213 6.15 -8.56 -4.01
N ASP A 214 7.26 -7.95 -4.40
CA ASP A 214 7.39 -6.49 -4.48
C ASP A 214 6.79 -5.89 -5.77
N ASN A 215 6.51 -6.71 -6.78
CA ASN A 215 5.98 -6.30 -8.08
C ASN A 215 4.47 -6.54 -8.25
N VAL A 216 3.72 -6.63 -7.14
CA VAL A 216 2.26 -6.78 -7.13
C VAL A 216 1.58 -5.54 -6.54
N TRP A 217 0.46 -5.14 -7.15
CA TRP A 217 -0.48 -4.09 -6.75
C TRP A 217 -1.91 -4.60 -6.89
N PHE A 218 -2.86 -3.86 -6.32
CA PHE A 218 -4.29 -4.18 -6.33
C PHE A 218 -5.07 -2.91 -6.64
N ASP A 219 -6.20 -3.02 -7.33
CA ASP A 219 -7.15 -1.91 -7.46
C ASP A 219 -8.47 -2.16 -6.72
N THR A 220 -9.19 -1.09 -6.39
CA THR A 220 -10.44 -1.15 -5.61
C THR A 220 -11.69 -1.35 -6.48
N ALA A 221 -11.54 -1.42 -7.80
CA ALA A 221 -12.61 -1.23 -8.77
C ALA A 221 -13.80 -2.16 -8.48
N ALA A 222 -14.99 -1.57 -8.30
CA ALA A 222 -16.26 -2.27 -8.03
C ALA A 222 -16.27 -3.27 -6.85
N VAL A 223 -15.28 -3.21 -5.95
CA VAL A 223 -15.26 -4.02 -4.73
C VAL A 223 -16.15 -3.35 -3.68
N CYS A 224 -17.27 -3.98 -3.33
CA CYS A 224 -18.26 -3.43 -2.39
C CYS A 224 -18.19 -4.02 -0.97
N GLU A 225 -17.20 -4.88 -0.69
CA GLU A 225 -17.00 -5.48 0.62
C GLU A 225 -15.69 -4.99 1.26
N PRO A 226 -15.75 -4.27 2.40
CA PRO A 226 -14.56 -3.71 3.03
C PRO A 226 -13.55 -4.79 3.42
N GLN A 227 -14.00 -6.00 3.76
CA GLN A 227 -13.15 -7.10 4.19
C GLN A 227 -12.12 -7.53 3.14
N ALA A 228 -12.45 -7.41 1.85
CA ALA A 228 -11.49 -7.67 0.77
C ALA A 228 -10.38 -6.61 0.72
N LEU A 229 -10.76 -5.34 0.88
CA LEU A 229 -9.83 -4.20 0.88
C LEU A 229 -8.98 -4.18 2.15
N SER A 230 -9.56 -4.46 3.33
CA SER A 230 -8.84 -4.62 4.59
C SER A 230 -7.80 -5.73 4.49
N ALA A 231 -8.08 -6.83 3.77
CA ALA A 231 -7.09 -7.90 3.56
C ALA A 231 -5.87 -7.40 2.77
N VAL A 232 -6.09 -6.61 1.71
CA VAL A 232 -5.00 -5.97 0.95
C VAL A 232 -4.20 -5.04 1.85
N LEU A 233 -4.86 -4.14 2.58
CA LEU A 233 -4.20 -3.18 3.47
C LEU A 233 -3.38 -3.88 4.57
N HIS A 234 -3.92 -4.92 5.21
CA HIS A 234 -3.21 -5.70 6.24
C HIS A 234 -1.94 -6.37 5.72
N HIS A 235 -1.93 -6.90 4.50
CA HIS A 235 -0.79 -7.65 3.99
C HIS A 235 0.20 -6.82 3.17
N PHE A 236 -0.29 -5.81 2.45
CA PHE A 236 0.51 -5.04 1.49
C PHE A 236 0.59 -3.55 1.81
N GLY A 237 -0.25 -3.04 2.72
CA GLY A 237 -0.30 -1.62 3.09
C GLY A 237 -0.92 -0.72 2.01
N PRO A 238 -1.12 0.57 2.33
CA PRO A 238 -1.81 1.51 1.45
C PRO A 238 -1.04 1.82 0.15
N ARG A 239 0.29 1.66 0.12
CA ARG A 239 1.12 1.95 -1.07
C ARG A 239 0.96 0.95 -2.24
N LYS A 240 0.30 -0.17 -1.99
CA LYS A 240 0.04 -1.22 -2.98
C LYS A 240 -1.41 -1.25 -3.45
N LEU A 241 -2.25 -0.38 -2.92
CA LEU A 241 -3.66 -0.26 -3.29
C LEU A 241 -3.88 0.97 -4.18
N LEU A 242 -4.58 0.78 -5.28
CA LEU A 242 -4.90 1.80 -6.26
C LEU A 242 -6.41 2.03 -6.26
N TRP A 243 -6.85 3.28 -6.23
CA TRP A 243 -8.25 3.55 -6.50
C TRP A 243 -8.55 3.37 -8.00
N GLY A 244 -9.66 2.70 -8.30
CA GLY A 244 -10.21 2.57 -9.66
C GLY A 244 -11.72 2.60 -9.62
N SER A 245 -12.35 3.22 -10.61
CA SER A 245 -13.81 3.38 -10.63
C SER A 245 -14.53 2.14 -11.15
N ASP A 246 -13.91 1.39 -12.07
CA ASP A 246 -14.55 0.41 -12.96
C ASP A 246 -15.55 1.02 -13.96
N PHE A 247 -15.39 2.28 -14.35
CA PHE A 247 -16.29 2.91 -15.32
C PHE A 247 -16.34 2.10 -16.63
N PRO A 248 -17.52 1.89 -17.26
CA PRO A 248 -18.82 2.38 -16.86
C PRO A 248 -19.58 1.50 -15.87
N VAL A 249 -19.08 0.30 -15.54
CA VAL A 249 -19.70 -0.62 -14.56
C VAL A 249 -20.09 0.13 -13.28
N SER A 250 -19.22 1.07 -12.87
CA SER A 250 -19.40 2.00 -11.75
C SER A 250 -20.72 2.78 -11.70
N GLU A 251 -21.40 2.99 -12.85
CA GLU A 251 -22.67 3.71 -12.93
C GLU A 251 -23.89 2.82 -12.65
N GLY A 252 -23.75 1.50 -12.73
CA GLY A 252 -24.85 0.56 -12.53
C GLY A 252 -25.42 0.66 -11.10
N PRO A 253 -26.75 0.74 -10.92
CA PRO A 253 -27.39 0.75 -9.61
C PRO A 253 -27.38 -0.65 -8.99
N SER A 254 -26.22 -1.09 -8.51
CA SER A 254 -26.00 -2.44 -8.01
C SER A 254 -24.99 -2.51 -6.87
N LYS A 255 -24.95 -3.67 -6.20
CA LYS A 255 -23.95 -3.98 -5.18
C LYS A 255 -23.53 -5.44 -5.29
N CYS A 256 -22.22 -5.70 -5.32
CA CYS A 256 -21.71 -7.07 -5.22
C CYS A 256 -21.58 -7.49 -3.75
N VAL A 257 -22.02 -8.71 -3.41
CA VAL A 257 -21.92 -9.25 -2.05
C VAL A 257 -21.48 -10.72 -2.06
N SER A 258 -20.69 -11.12 -1.06
CA SER A 258 -20.40 -12.53 -0.81
C SER A 258 -21.68 -13.28 -0.42
N VAL A 259 -21.96 -14.40 -1.09
CA VAL A 259 -23.06 -15.30 -0.74
C VAL A 259 -22.57 -16.74 -0.80
N ALA A 260 -22.63 -17.43 0.33
CA ALA A 260 -22.15 -18.81 0.49
C ALA A 260 -20.69 -18.99 0.03
N ASP A 261 -20.47 -19.73 -1.06
CA ASP A 261 -19.18 -20.02 -1.69
C ASP A 261 -18.95 -19.21 -2.98
N SER A 262 -19.74 -18.15 -3.21
CA SER A 262 -19.62 -17.29 -4.38
C SER A 262 -20.00 -15.84 -4.04
N PHE A 263 -20.28 -15.04 -5.05
CA PHE A 263 -20.79 -13.69 -4.92
C PHE A 263 -21.97 -13.46 -5.86
N VAL A 264 -22.84 -12.53 -5.48
CA VAL A 264 -24.00 -12.15 -6.28
C VAL A 264 -24.00 -10.64 -6.47
N TRP A 265 -24.25 -10.22 -7.70
CA TRP A 265 -24.59 -8.84 -8.01
C TRP A 265 -26.06 -8.62 -7.68
N LEU A 266 -26.34 -7.76 -6.71
CA LEU A 266 -27.69 -7.32 -6.37
C LEU A 266 -28.05 -6.13 -7.27
N ASP A 267 -28.91 -6.39 -8.24
CA ASP A 267 -29.39 -5.46 -9.27
C ASP A 267 -30.86 -5.77 -9.59
N GLU A 268 -31.44 -5.09 -10.60
CA GLU A 268 -32.83 -5.31 -11.03
C GLU A 268 -33.13 -6.72 -11.57
N LYS A 269 -32.09 -7.48 -11.99
CA LYS A 269 -32.23 -8.84 -12.53
C LYS A 269 -32.29 -9.89 -11.43
N SER A 270 -31.61 -9.62 -10.32
CA SER A 270 -31.48 -10.54 -9.17
C SER A 270 -32.43 -10.19 -8.02
N VAL A 271 -32.82 -8.92 -7.89
CA VAL A 271 -33.67 -8.42 -6.80
C VAL A 271 -34.80 -7.57 -7.36
N LYS A 272 -36.02 -7.93 -6.97
CA LYS A 272 -37.21 -7.11 -7.20
C LYS A 272 -37.40 -6.14 -6.04
N TRP A 273 -36.78 -4.96 -6.15
CA TRP A 273 -36.67 -3.99 -5.07
C TRP A 273 -38.03 -3.53 -4.53
N GLU A 274 -39.03 -3.42 -5.40
CA GLU A 274 -40.41 -3.03 -5.12
C GLU A 274 -41.21 -4.09 -4.35
N GLU A 275 -40.82 -5.35 -4.42
CA GLU A 275 -41.47 -6.45 -3.69
C GLU A 275 -40.91 -6.62 -2.26
N LEU A 276 -39.85 -5.88 -1.91
CA LEU A 276 -39.24 -5.94 -0.57
C LEU A 276 -40.15 -5.26 0.47
N LYS A 277 -40.25 -5.86 1.67
CA LYS A 277 -40.95 -5.28 2.83
C LYS A 277 -40.21 -4.09 3.46
N ILE A 278 -39.10 -3.66 2.87
CA ILE A 278 -38.24 -2.58 3.34
C ILE A 278 -37.95 -1.62 2.19
N VAL A 279 -37.67 -0.36 2.50
CA VAL A 279 -37.24 0.60 1.49
C VAL A 279 -35.76 0.40 1.19
N CYS A 280 -35.46 -0.22 0.05
CA CYS A 280 -34.11 -0.32 -0.48
C CYS A 280 -34.03 0.40 -1.83
N ARG A 281 -33.05 1.30 -1.97
CA ARG A 281 -32.81 2.05 -3.21
C ARG A 281 -31.34 1.91 -3.57
N PRO A 282 -31.00 1.05 -4.54
CA PRO A 282 -29.63 0.88 -4.99
C PRO A 282 -29.02 2.21 -5.43
N ILE A 283 -27.74 2.40 -5.15
CA ILE A 283 -26.94 3.51 -5.64
C ILE A 283 -25.92 2.97 -6.65
N PRO A 284 -25.25 3.83 -7.44
CA PRO A 284 -24.18 3.39 -8.32
C PRO A 284 -23.12 2.57 -7.57
N VAL A 285 -22.71 1.44 -8.15
CA VAL A 285 -21.71 0.53 -7.54
C VAL A 285 -20.38 1.25 -7.26
N GLY A 286 -20.02 2.27 -8.03
CA GLY A 286 -18.84 3.09 -7.74
C GLY A 286 -18.91 3.78 -6.37
N LEU A 287 -20.10 4.22 -5.94
CA LEU A 287 -20.31 4.78 -4.60
C LEU A 287 -20.34 3.70 -3.52
N GLU A 288 -20.94 2.53 -3.77
CA GLU A 288 -20.86 1.39 -2.86
C GLU A 288 -19.40 0.94 -2.63
N SER A 289 -18.59 0.95 -3.69
CA SER A 289 -17.18 0.61 -3.62
C SER A 289 -16.37 1.66 -2.87
N LEU A 290 -16.66 2.95 -3.05
CA LEU A 290 -16.05 4.02 -2.26
C LEU A 290 -16.40 3.92 -0.77
N LEU A 291 -17.65 3.58 -0.43
CA LEU A 291 -18.05 3.33 0.96
C LEU A 291 -17.30 2.15 1.57
N ALA A 292 -17.16 1.05 0.82
CA ALA A 292 -16.37 -0.10 1.27
C ALA A 292 -14.89 0.26 1.48
N LEU A 293 -14.30 1.08 0.60
CA LEU A 293 -12.93 1.57 0.78
C LEU A 293 -12.81 2.49 1.99
N LYS A 294 -13.81 3.33 2.26
CA LYS A 294 -13.87 4.18 3.46
C LYS A 294 -13.87 3.35 4.74
N ASP A 295 -14.74 2.35 4.83
CA ASP A 295 -14.83 1.48 6.00
C ASP A 295 -13.52 0.75 6.26
N ALA A 296 -12.89 0.21 5.20
CA ALA A 296 -11.58 -0.44 5.30
C ALA A 296 -10.46 0.52 5.72
N ALA A 297 -10.48 1.76 5.20
CA ALA A 297 -9.51 2.80 5.55
C ALA A 297 -9.64 3.24 7.01
N GLU A 298 -10.86 3.42 7.52
CA GLU A 298 -11.13 3.78 8.91
C GLU A 298 -10.73 2.65 9.86
N GLU A 299 -11.06 1.39 9.53
CA GLU A 299 -10.65 0.22 10.30
C GLU A 299 -9.12 0.13 10.42
N PHE A 300 -8.43 0.40 9.31
CA PHE A 300 -6.97 0.34 9.25
C PHE A 300 -6.29 1.56 9.89
N GLY A 301 -7.01 2.67 10.06
CA GLY A 301 -6.49 3.93 10.61
C GLY A 301 -5.69 4.76 9.60
N LEU A 302 -6.10 4.75 8.32
CA LEU A 302 -5.45 5.52 7.27
C LEU A 302 -5.65 7.03 7.44
N GLY A 303 -4.55 7.78 7.32
CA GLY A 303 -4.57 9.24 7.35
C GLY A 303 -4.75 9.86 5.96
N ARG A 304 -4.81 11.19 5.90
CA ARG A 304 -4.91 11.94 4.63
C ARG A 304 -3.81 11.59 3.62
N GLU A 305 -2.58 11.40 4.08
CA GLU A 305 -1.47 11.06 3.18
C GLU A 305 -1.61 9.66 2.56
N ASP A 306 -2.15 8.70 3.32
CA ASP A 306 -2.42 7.36 2.82
C ASP A 306 -3.55 7.37 1.79
N LEU A 307 -4.59 8.18 2.03
CA LEU A 307 -5.68 8.38 1.08
C LEU A 307 -5.18 9.04 -0.20
N ASP A 308 -4.36 10.09 -0.11
CA ASP A 308 -3.69 10.70 -1.26
C ASP A 308 -2.82 9.68 -2.02
N ASP A 309 -2.17 8.76 -1.30
CA ASP A 309 -1.42 7.67 -1.90
C ASP A 309 -2.33 6.72 -2.70
N ILE A 310 -3.41 6.21 -2.10
CA ILE A 310 -4.36 5.28 -2.74
C ILE A 310 -5.05 5.91 -3.95
N PHE A 311 -5.56 7.13 -3.79
CA PHE A 311 -6.36 7.80 -4.80
C PHE A 311 -5.55 8.45 -5.93
N TYR A 312 -4.26 8.72 -5.72
CA TYR A 312 -3.49 9.52 -6.66
C TYR A 312 -2.03 9.09 -6.77
N ARG A 313 -1.24 9.19 -5.69
CA ARG A 313 0.22 9.13 -5.79
C ARG A 313 0.74 7.74 -6.14
N ASN A 314 0.07 6.67 -5.72
CA ASN A 314 0.43 5.29 -6.08
C ASN A 314 0.38 5.09 -7.59
N ALA A 315 -0.70 5.53 -8.24
CA ALA A 315 -0.84 5.44 -9.69
C ALA A 315 0.27 6.23 -10.39
N LEU A 316 0.55 7.46 -9.97
CA LEU A 316 1.62 8.26 -10.59
C LEU A 316 3.00 7.63 -10.43
N ARG A 317 3.32 7.06 -9.27
CA ARG A 317 4.58 6.33 -9.04
C ARG A 317 4.65 5.09 -9.92
N LEU A 318 3.58 4.29 -9.95
CA LEU A 318 3.51 3.08 -10.75
C LEU A 318 3.59 3.38 -12.25
N LEU A 319 3.02 4.49 -12.72
CA LEU A 319 2.97 4.83 -14.14
C LEU A 319 4.17 5.68 -14.61
N GLY A 320 5.13 5.98 -13.73
CA GLY A 320 6.27 6.84 -14.06
C GLY A 320 5.88 8.30 -14.32
N LEU A 321 4.71 8.73 -13.86
CA LEU A 321 4.17 10.08 -14.05
C LEU A 321 4.63 11.08 -12.98
N TRP A 322 5.31 10.60 -11.93
CA TRP A 322 5.71 11.42 -10.79
C TRP A 322 6.57 12.62 -11.17
N ALA A 323 7.56 12.42 -12.04
CA ALA A 323 8.45 13.48 -12.52
C ALA A 323 7.71 14.49 -13.43
N SER A 324 6.81 14.01 -14.30
CA SER A 324 6.01 14.84 -15.20
C SER A 324 4.89 15.63 -14.50
N ALA A 325 4.43 15.18 -13.32
CA ALA A 325 3.38 15.83 -12.55
C ALA A 325 3.89 16.96 -11.63
N GLY A 326 5.15 17.38 -11.76
CA GLY A 326 5.76 18.39 -10.88
C GLY A 326 5.92 17.94 -9.41
N ALA A 327 5.79 16.64 -9.13
CA ALA A 327 5.58 16.11 -7.78
C ALA A 327 6.86 16.03 -6.91
N ALA A 328 8.04 16.28 -7.49
CA ALA A 328 9.25 16.54 -6.69
C ALA A 328 9.08 17.80 -5.82
N ALA A 329 8.32 18.80 -6.29
CA ALA A 329 7.96 19.96 -5.50
C ALA A 329 6.82 19.67 -4.49
N SER A 330 5.97 18.66 -4.74
CA SER A 330 4.82 18.37 -3.88
C SER A 330 5.18 17.58 -2.62
N ILE A 331 6.16 16.67 -2.64
CA ILE A 331 6.65 16.02 -1.41
C ILE A 331 7.24 17.07 -0.46
N ILE A 332 7.98 18.02 -1.01
CA ILE A 332 8.54 19.14 -0.25
C ILE A 332 7.42 20.09 0.21
N SER A 333 6.45 20.40 -0.65
CA SER A 333 5.28 21.25 -0.32
C SER A 333 4.32 20.63 0.69
N ASP A 334 4.12 19.32 0.70
CA ASP A 334 3.17 18.65 1.59
C ASP A 334 3.80 18.49 2.99
N PHE A 335 5.11 18.27 3.07
CA PHE A 335 5.90 18.49 4.31
C PHE A 335 5.88 19.95 4.79
N GLN A 336 5.84 20.94 3.87
CA GLN A 336 5.71 22.36 4.22
C GLN A 336 4.31 22.73 4.75
N LYS A 337 3.24 22.06 4.28
CA LYS A 337 1.85 22.33 4.66
C LYS A 337 1.39 21.65 5.95
N SER A 338 2.04 20.55 6.36
CA SER A 338 1.74 19.84 7.61
C SER A 338 2.20 20.58 8.89
N GLY A 339 2.72 21.80 8.76
CA GLY A 339 3.22 22.60 9.90
C GLY A 339 4.57 22.11 10.43
N MET A 340 5.14 21.04 9.87
CA MET A 340 6.47 20.53 10.23
C MET A 340 7.57 21.22 9.39
N MET A 341 7.67 22.55 9.46
CA MET A 341 8.83 23.21 8.85
C MET A 341 10.08 23.01 9.72
N LEU A 342 11.01 22.20 9.23
CA LEU A 342 12.42 22.30 9.57
C LEU A 342 13.05 23.36 8.63
N PRO A 343 13.86 24.33 9.12
CA PRO A 343 14.38 25.45 8.35
C PRO A 343 15.59 25.09 7.49
N VAL A 344 15.51 24.02 6.68
CA VAL A 344 16.67 23.52 5.90
C VAL A 344 16.87 24.26 4.57
N GLN A 345 15.90 25.07 4.12
CA GLN A 345 15.98 25.71 2.80
C GLN A 345 15.98 27.24 2.82
N ARG A 346 16.07 27.90 3.98
CA ARG A 346 16.15 29.37 4.02
C ARG A 346 17.58 29.94 3.95
N GLY A 347 18.60 29.13 3.72
CA GLY A 347 19.98 29.61 3.85
C GLY A 347 21.03 28.87 3.02
N VAL A 348 20.78 28.66 1.73
CA VAL A 348 21.88 28.52 0.75
C VAL A 348 21.49 29.35 -0.47
N ALA A 349 21.60 30.67 -0.33
CA ALA A 349 21.75 31.54 -1.49
C ALA A 349 23.07 31.17 -2.16
N ALA A 350 23.04 31.09 -3.48
CA ALA A 350 24.16 30.78 -4.33
C ALA A 350 25.30 31.77 -4.12
N GLU A 351 26.45 31.28 -3.67
CA GLU A 351 27.75 31.90 -3.95
C GLU A 351 28.77 30.80 -4.30
N ASP A 352 29.43 31.04 -5.44
CA ASP A 352 30.70 30.50 -5.96
C ASP A 352 30.86 29.02 -6.34
N GLY A 353 30.80 28.80 -7.66
CA GLY A 353 31.97 28.46 -8.48
C GLY A 353 32.94 27.38 -7.98
N GLY A 354 32.77 26.14 -8.44
CA GLY A 354 33.81 25.12 -8.34
C GLY A 354 33.33 23.71 -8.66
N GLN A 355 33.83 23.14 -9.74
CA GLN A 355 33.63 21.74 -10.13
C GLN A 355 34.05 20.76 -9.02
N ARG A 356 33.11 19.99 -8.46
CA ARG A 356 33.31 18.60 -8.02
C ARG A 356 32.00 17.81 -8.15
N GLY A 357 32.02 16.71 -8.90
CA GLY A 357 30.91 15.76 -9.02
C GLY A 357 30.70 14.96 -7.73
N GLY A 358 29.88 15.48 -6.83
CA GLY A 358 29.35 14.75 -5.67
C GLY A 358 27.88 14.40 -5.90
N ALA A 359 27.52 13.13 -5.70
CA ALA A 359 26.15 12.65 -5.80
C ALA A 359 25.17 13.50 -4.98
N ALA A 360 24.01 13.81 -5.55
CA ALA A 360 22.91 14.41 -4.79
C ALA A 360 22.64 13.56 -3.54
N GLY A 361 22.73 14.16 -2.35
CA GLY A 361 22.60 13.44 -1.07
C GLY A 361 21.21 12.81 -0.93
N SER A 362 21.13 11.62 -0.34
CA SER A 362 19.85 10.92 -0.13
C SER A 362 18.98 11.65 0.91
N LEU A 363 17.65 11.45 0.85
CA LEU A 363 16.70 12.08 1.75
C LEU A 363 16.98 11.70 3.21
N THR A 364 17.29 10.41 3.45
CA THR A 364 17.60 9.91 4.79
C THR A 364 18.84 10.59 5.39
N GLN A 365 19.91 10.78 4.61
CA GLN A 365 21.15 11.43 5.07
C GLN A 365 20.95 12.93 5.30
N SER A 366 20.20 13.59 4.42
CA SER A 366 19.90 15.01 4.54
C SER A 366 19.10 15.31 5.81
N LEU A 367 18.10 14.48 6.12
CA LEU A 367 17.33 14.60 7.36
C LEU A 367 18.20 14.35 8.60
N TYR A 368 19.11 13.38 8.53
CA TYR A 368 20.01 13.08 9.65
C TYR A 368 20.98 14.20 9.97
N ARG A 369 21.65 14.75 8.93
CA ARG A 369 22.54 15.92 9.09
C ARG A 369 21.79 17.10 9.67
N TYR A 370 20.57 17.34 9.18
CA TYR A 370 19.74 18.40 9.71
C TYR A 370 19.42 18.16 11.19
N ALA A 371 18.93 16.97 11.55
CA ALA A 371 18.60 16.61 12.93
C ALA A 371 19.81 16.79 13.85
N LYS A 372 20.97 16.23 13.50
CA LYS A 372 22.22 16.31 14.25
C LYS A 372 22.70 17.75 14.46
N THR A 373 22.56 18.59 13.44
CA THR A 373 23.11 19.95 13.48
C THR A 373 22.16 20.94 14.17
N HIS A 374 20.83 20.72 14.11
CA HIS A 374 19.86 21.76 14.46
C HIS A 374 18.87 21.38 15.56
N ARG A 375 18.69 20.09 15.88
CA ARG A 375 17.55 19.65 16.70
C ARG A 375 17.87 18.59 17.74
N ILE A 376 18.66 17.58 17.39
CA ILE A 376 18.90 16.39 18.21
C ILE A 376 20.40 16.33 18.49
N PRO A 377 20.85 16.56 19.73
CA PRO A 377 22.24 16.32 20.12
C PRO A 377 22.67 14.91 19.74
N GLY A 378 23.74 14.80 18.94
CA GLY A 378 24.21 13.52 18.39
C GLY A 378 23.30 12.87 17.33
N GLY A 379 22.27 13.56 16.86
CA GLY A 379 21.44 13.21 15.70
C GLY A 379 20.36 12.15 15.94
N THR A 380 20.51 11.27 16.92
CA THR A 380 19.50 10.25 17.28
C THR A 380 19.35 10.16 18.81
N GLN A 381 18.26 9.52 19.24
CA GLN A 381 17.95 9.30 20.68
C GLN A 381 18.78 8.18 21.31
N LEU A 382 19.32 7.27 20.50
CA LEU A 382 20.09 6.11 20.98
C LEU A 382 21.43 6.07 20.27
N LEU A 383 22.51 6.00 21.05
CA LEU A 383 23.89 5.88 20.54
C LEU A 383 24.00 4.73 19.52
N SER A 384 23.43 3.57 19.83
CA SER A 384 23.42 2.38 18.97
C SER A 384 22.64 2.55 17.66
N LYS A 385 21.85 3.60 17.51
CA LYS A 385 21.13 3.96 16.27
C LYS A 385 21.79 5.10 15.49
N ARG A 386 22.92 5.63 15.94
CA ARG A 386 23.64 6.67 15.18
C ARG A 386 24.27 6.06 13.94
N PRO A 387 23.90 6.47 12.72
CA PRO A 387 24.37 5.83 11.48
C PRO A 387 25.90 5.81 11.33
N GLU A 388 26.60 6.78 11.90
CA GLU A 388 28.06 6.83 11.94
C GLU A 388 28.71 5.74 12.79
N MET A 389 27.97 5.07 13.68
CA MET A 389 28.50 3.93 14.45
C MET A 389 28.57 2.65 13.62
N GLN A 390 27.82 2.56 12.52
CA GLN A 390 27.82 1.42 11.61
C GLN A 390 28.58 1.73 10.33
N ALA A 391 28.08 2.67 9.52
CA ALA A 391 28.68 3.06 8.25
C ALA A 391 28.48 4.57 8.01
N PRO A 392 29.44 5.42 8.41
CA PRO A 392 29.38 6.86 8.21
C PRO A 392 28.98 7.26 6.79
N ASP A 393 28.04 8.20 6.66
CA ASP A 393 27.47 8.71 5.42
C ASP A 393 26.78 7.69 4.48
N GLN A 394 26.79 6.40 4.83
CA GLN A 394 26.21 5.33 4.02
C GLN A 394 25.02 4.63 4.70
N TRP A 395 25.04 4.49 6.03
CA TRP A 395 24.02 3.78 6.79
C TRP A 395 22.66 4.50 6.71
N PRO A 396 21.56 3.81 6.37
CA PRO A 396 20.24 4.43 6.32
C PRO A 396 19.82 4.92 7.71
N ALA A 397 19.62 6.23 7.85
CA ALA A 397 19.40 6.87 9.16
C ALA A 397 17.94 6.79 9.63
N TYR A 398 17.00 6.80 8.68
CA TYR A 398 15.55 6.77 8.91
C TYR A 398 14.87 5.73 8.02
N PHE A 399 13.92 5.02 8.62
CA PHE A 399 13.02 4.10 7.93
C PHE A 399 11.64 4.73 7.73
N ARG A 400 10.99 4.40 6.63
CA ARG A 400 9.58 4.70 6.34
C ARG A 400 8.67 3.66 6.96
N GLU A 401 9.00 2.38 6.77
CA GLU A 401 8.22 1.25 7.28
C GLU A 401 9.12 0.04 7.54
N ALA A 402 8.64 -0.89 8.36
CA ALA A 402 9.32 -2.12 8.70
C ALA A 402 8.29 -3.25 8.96
N ARG A 403 8.60 -4.47 8.50
CA ARG A 403 7.74 -5.66 8.69
C ARG A 403 8.60 -6.93 8.73
N GLY A 404 8.34 -7.85 9.66
CA GLY A 404 9.20 -9.02 9.84
C GLY A 404 10.64 -8.61 10.13
N CYS A 405 11.58 -8.99 9.27
CA CYS A 405 12.97 -8.50 9.31
C CYS A 405 13.28 -7.49 8.19
N GLU A 406 12.29 -7.05 7.43
CA GLU A 406 12.45 -6.14 6.30
C GLU A 406 12.19 -4.69 6.73
N THR A 407 12.94 -3.75 6.12
CA THR A 407 12.83 -2.31 6.34
C THR A 407 12.95 -1.54 5.03
N TRP A 408 12.23 -0.44 4.88
CA TRP A 408 12.36 0.47 3.74
C TRP A 408 12.73 1.85 4.24
N ASP A 409 13.74 2.47 3.64
CA ASP A 409 14.11 3.85 3.97
C ASP A 409 13.20 4.89 3.30
N LEU A 410 13.46 6.17 3.62
CA LEU A 410 12.73 7.30 3.04
C LEU A 410 13.01 7.47 1.54
N ASP A 411 14.12 6.96 1.05
CA ASP A 411 14.51 6.93 -0.36
C ASP A 411 13.88 5.73 -1.11
N GLY A 412 13.09 4.91 -0.42
CA GLY A 412 12.38 3.75 -0.97
C GLY A 412 13.25 2.51 -1.14
N ARG A 413 14.48 2.51 -0.62
CA ARG A 413 15.39 1.35 -0.70
C ARG A 413 14.97 0.30 0.34
N HIS A 414 14.99 -0.95 -0.08
CA HIS A 414 14.63 -2.11 0.74
C HIS A 414 15.89 -2.74 1.37
N TYR A 415 15.82 -3.09 2.66
CA TYR A 415 16.88 -3.76 3.40
C TYR A 415 16.30 -4.88 4.28
N PHE A 416 17.08 -5.93 4.49
CA PHE A 416 16.87 -6.87 5.60
C PHE A 416 17.69 -6.40 6.81
N ASP A 417 17.04 -6.21 7.96
CA ASP A 417 17.72 -5.91 9.23
C ASP A 417 18.36 -7.19 9.77
N MET A 418 19.63 -7.40 9.42
CA MET A 418 20.51 -8.41 10.01
C MET A 418 21.40 -7.79 11.11
N SER A 419 21.05 -6.62 11.62
CA SER A 419 21.83 -5.86 12.59
C SER A 419 21.23 -6.02 13.99
N PHE A 420 20.61 -4.97 14.54
CA PHE A 420 20.17 -4.95 15.92
C PHE A 420 18.67 -5.21 16.10
N HIS A 421 17.89 -5.33 15.03
CA HIS A 421 16.46 -5.67 15.08
C HIS A 421 15.67 -4.86 16.12
N GLY A 422 15.76 -3.54 16.01
CA GLY A 422 15.17 -2.61 16.98
C GLY A 422 15.92 -2.51 18.32
N ILE A 423 17.24 -2.75 18.35
CA ILE A 423 18.04 -2.81 19.60
C ILE A 423 17.61 -3.99 20.48
N GLY A 424 17.28 -5.11 19.84
CA GLY A 424 16.86 -6.35 20.46
C GLY A 424 15.44 -6.35 21.01
N SER A 425 14.69 -5.24 20.90
CA SER A 425 13.34 -5.15 21.45
C SER A 425 12.27 -5.87 20.61
N CYS A 426 12.53 -6.11 19.32
CA CYS A 426 11.53 -6.60 18.38
C CYS A 426 11.68 -8.10 18.10
N LEU A 427 11.96 -8.95 19.09
CA LEU A 427 12.33 -10.37 18.92
C LEU A 427 11.50 -11.17 17.87
N LEU A 428 10.20 -10.92 17.77
CA LEU A 428 9.30 -11.62 16.83
C LEU A 428 9.30 -11.06 15.40
N GLY A 429 9.96 -9.92 15.17
CA GLY A 429 9.85 -9.15 13.94
C GLY A 429 9.26 -7.76 14.17
N PHE A 430 9.51 -6.85 13.23
CA PHE A 430 8.77 -5.60 13.11
C PHE A 430 7.33 -5.89 12.72
N ARG A 431 6.37 -5.19 13.33
CA ARG A 431 4.94 -5.30 13.00
C ARG A 431 4.45 -6.76 13.01
N ASP A 432 4.86 -7.51 14.03
CA ASP A 432 4.32 -8.85 14.27
C ASP A 432 2.78 -8.78 14.39
N PRO A 433 2.02 -9.64 13.69
CA PRO A 433 0.55 -9.56 13.67
C PRO A 433 -0.09 -9.69 15.06
N ASP A 434 0.43 -10.58 15.91
CA ASP A 434 -0.15 -10.87 17.22
C ASP A 434 0.13 -9.71 18.19
N VAL A 435 1.37 -9.22 18.20
CA VAL A 435 1.74 -8.02 18.98
C VAL A 435 0.95 -6.80 18.51
N THR A 436 0.83 -6.60 17.20
CA THR A 436 0.08 -5.46 16.62
C THR A 436 -1.39 -5.52 17.01
N ALA A 437 -2.02 -6.70 16.94
CA ALA A 437 -3.40 -6.90 17.35
C ALA A 437 -3.60 -6.60 18.84
N ALA A 438 -2.70 -7.07 19.72
CA ALA A 438 -2.74 -6.79 21.15
C ALA A 438 -2.61 -5.28 21.44
N VAL A 439 -1.69 -4.58 20.77
CA VAL A 439 -1.51 -3.13 20.88
C VAL A 439 -2.75 -2.38 20.40
N ARG A 440 -3.30 -2.72 19.22
CA ARG A 440 -4.53 -2.10 18.69
C ARG A 440 -5.68 -2.25 19.68
N ARG A 441 -5.90 -3.47 20.19
CA ARG A 441 -6.90 -3.73 21.23
C ARG A 441 -6.68 -2.85 22.45
N ARG A 442 -5.43 -2.75 22.95
CA ARG A 442 -5.14 -1.96 24.15
C ARG A 442 -5.38 -0.48 23.94
N VAL A 443 -4.94 0.09 22.82
CA VAL A 443 -5.16 1.50 22.46
C VAL A 443 -6.64 1.84 22.40
N ASN A 444 -7.46 0.97 21.81
CA ASN A 444 -8.92 1.16 21.75
C ASN A 444 -9.59 1.13 23.14
N LEU A 445 -8.94 0.54 24.13
CA LEU A 445 -9.38 0.53 25.52
C LEU A 445 -8.63 1.58 26.39
N GLY A 446 -7.92 2.52 25.76
CA GLY A 446 -7.07 3.51 26.40
C GLY A 446 -5.59 3.11 26.43
N SER A 447 -4.73 3.99 25.92
CA SER A 447 -3.26 3.78 25.88
C SER A 447 -2.59 3.91 27.25
N MET A 448 -3.17 4.68 28.16
CA MET A 448 -2.69 4.88 29.54
C MET A 448 -3.86 5.36 30.42
N CYS A 449 -3.87 4.94 31.69
CA CYS A 449 -4.86 5.33 32.69
C CYS A 449 -4.15 5.65 34.01
N THR A 450 -4.80 6.41 34.88
CA THR A 450 -4.36 6.60 36.29
C THR A 450 -4.43 5.30 37.09
N LEU A 451 -5.29 4.36 36.68
CA LEU A 451 -5.42 3.02 37.27
C LEU A 451 -4.54 2.01 36.52
N ASN A 452 -4.05 1.00 37.24
CA ASN A 452 -3.15 0.00 36.67
C ASN A 452 -3.89 -1.02 35.79
N PRO A 453 -3.23 -1.53 34.73
CA PRO A 453 -3.74 -2.64 33.94
C PRO A 453 -3.60 -3.97 34.72
N PRO A 454 -4.65 -4.81 34.81
CA PRO A 454 -4.55 -6.12 35.47
C PRO A 454 -3.50 -7.04 34.81
N GLU A 455 -3.20 -6.82 33.52
CA GLU A 455 -2.17 -7.54 32.78
C GLU A 455 -0.76 -7.43 33.41
N GLU A 456 -0.51 -6.44 34.29
CA GLU A 456 0.78 -6.32 35.01
C GLU A 456 1.00 -7.45 36.02
N VAL A 457 -0.07 -7.99 36.60
CA VAL A 457 -0.04 -9.12 37.55
C VAL A 457 0.20 -10.42 36.80
N GLU A 458 -0.54 -10.64 35.70
CA GLU A 458 -0.37 -11.82 34.84
C GLU A 458 1.07 -11.93 34.30
N LEU A 459 1.65 -10.80 33.88
CA LEU A 459 3.05 -10.75 33.45
C LEU A 459 4.01 -11.07 34.60
N ALA A 460 3.70 -10.65 35.83
CA ALA A 460 4.56 -10.89 36.98
C ALA A 460 4.59 -12.37 37.33
N ASP A 461 3.42 -13.00 37.36
CA ASP A 461 3.27 -14.44 37.59
C ASP A 461 4.03 -15.24 36.53
N LEU A 462 3.91 -14.86 35.25
CA LEU A 462 4.63 -15.52 34.17
C LEU A 462 6.15 -15.39 34.31
N LEU A 463 6.66 -14.21 34.68
CA LEU A 463 8.08 -13.98 34.88
C LEU A 463 8.63 -14.77 36.08
N CYS A 464 7.92 -14.81 37.22
CA CYS A 464 8.31 -15.63 38.37
C CYS A 464 8.22 -17.13 38.06
N TRP A 465 7.25 -17.55 37.25
CA TRP A 465 7.18 -18.93 36.77
C TRP A 465 8.35 -19.30 35.84
N LEU A 466 8.72 -18.43 34.89
CA LEU A 466 9.88 -18.60 34.00
C LEU A 466 11.22 -18.55 34.76
N HIS A 467 11.27 -17.81 35.86
CA HIS A 467 12.45 -17.60 36.68
C HIS A 467 12.17 -17.97 38.14
N PRO A 468 12.14 -19.28 38.49
CA PRO A 468 11.73 -19.74 39.83
C PRO A 468 12.62 -19.25 40.99
N TRP A 469 13.80 -18.69 40.67
CA TRP A 469 14.69 -18.05 41.65
C TRP A 469 14.27 -16.62 42.00
N ALA A 470 13.30 -16.04 41.29
CA ALA A 470 12.73 -14.73 41.56
C ALA A 470 11.35 -14.88 42.22
N GLU A 471 11.12 -14.14 43.31
CA GLU A 471 9.85 -14.18 44.07
C GLU A 471 8.92 -13.01 43.71
N CYS A 472 9.47 -11.88 43.25
CA CYS A 472 8.74 -10.65 42.98
C CYS A 472 9.26 -9.96 41.71
N VAL A 473 8.40 -9.17 41.06
CA VAL A 473 8.73 -8.42 39.84
C VAL A 473 8.57 -6.91 40.05
N ARG A 474 9.46 -6.14 39.44
CA ARG A 474 9.34 -4.68 39.31
C ARG A 474 9.58 -4.28 37.85
N TYR A 475 8.69 -3.48 37.30
CA TYR A 475 8.80 -2.98 35.93
C TYR A 475 9.39 -1.56 35.89
N ALA A 476 10.04 -1.23 34.78
CA ALA A 476 10.43 0.13 34.41
C ALA A 476 10.24 0.32 32.90
N ARG A 477 10.33 1.56 32.40
CA ARG A 477 10.17 1.85 30.97
C ARG A 477 11.43 1.51 30.18
N CYS A 478 12.61 1.63 30.78
CA CYS A 478 13.87 1.32 30.12
C CYS A 478 14.87 0.58 31.01
N GLY A 479 15.88 -0.04 30.37
CA GLY A 479 16.94 -0.82 31.04
C GLY A 479 17.79 0.00 32.03
N GLY A 480 18.02 1.28 31.76
CA GLY A 480 18.77 2.15 32.67
C GLY A 480 18.04 2.37 34.00
N GLU A 481 16.74 2.64 33.96
CA GLU A 481 15.90 2.83 35.15
C GLU A 481 15.85 1.57 36.02
N ILE A 482 15.64 0.40 35.40
CA ILE A 482 15.55 -0.84 36.16
C ILE A 482 16.91 -1.24 36.77
N GLY A 483 18.02 -0.95 36.08
CA GLY A 483 19.37 -1.10 36.65
C GLY A 483 19.58 -0.25 37.90
N ALA A 484 19.09 1.00 37.89
CA ALA A 484 19.08 1.88 39.06
C ALA A 484 18.30 1.27 40.23
N VAL A 485 17.08 0.80 39.94
CA VAL A 485 16.18 0.21 40.93
C VAL A 485 16.80 -1.04 41.53
N ALA A 486 17.38 -1.92 40.70
CA ALA A 486 18.07 -3.13 41.14
C ALA A 486 19.24 -2.82 42.08
N ALA A 487 20.13 -1.89 41.69
CA ALA A 487 21.25 -1.47 42.53
C ALA A 487 20.77 -0.86 43.86
N ARG A 488 19.71 -0.05 43.83
CA ARG A 488 19.12 0.55 45.05
C ARG A 488 18.55 -0.51 45.99
N ILE A 489 17.79 -1.48 45.48
CA ILE A 489 17.25 -2.59 46.27
C ILE A 489 18.39 -3.42 46.87
N ALA A 490 19.37 -3.83 46.06
CA ALA A 490 20.50 -4.64 46.50
C ALA A 490 21.30 -3.94 47.62
N ARG A 491 21.58 -2.64 47.49
CA ARG A 491 22.27 -1.85 48.53
C ARG A 491 21.42 -1.72 49.79
N ALA A 492 20.12 -1.44 49.66
CA ALA A 492 19.21 -1.29 50.78
C ALA A 492 19.12 -2.58 51.62
N THR A 493 19.10 -3.74 50.96
CA THR A 493 19.00 -5.06 51.59
C THR A 493 20.34 -5.55 52.15
N THR A 494 21.42 -5.49 51.35
CA THR A 494 22.72 -6.09 51.72
C THR A 494 23.65 -5.17 52.52
N LYS A 495 23.37 -3.86 52.52
CA LYS A 495 24.25 -2.80 53.07
C LYS A 495 25.64 -2.71 52.43
N ARG A 496 25.87 -3.39 51.31
CA ARG A 496 27.14 -3.33 50.55
C ARG A 496 27.14 -2.11 49.62
N SER A 497 28.29 -1.47 49.44
CA SER A 497 28.45 -0.30 48.55
C SER A 497 28.91 -0.67 47.14
N LEU A 498 29.69 -1.74 47.00
CA LEU A 498 30.27 -2.20 45.75
C LEU A 498 29.27 -2.99 44.90
N VAL A 499 29.26 -2.72 43.60
CA VAL A 499 28.48 -3.44 42.59
C VAL A 499 29.47 -4.02 41.57
N ALA A 500 29.50 -5.34 41.42
CA ALA A 500 30.24 -5.99 40.35
C ALA A 500 29.43 -5.91 39.05
N ILE A 501 30.09 -5.57 37.95
CA ILE A 501 29.46 -5.38 36.63
C ILE A 501 30.20 -6.18 35.55
N CYS A 502 29.48 -6.54 34.49
CA CYS A 502 30.06 -7.05 33.25
C CYS A 502 29.25 -6.57 32.04
N GLY A 503 29.94 -6.04 31.02
CA GLY A 503 29.27 -5.51 29.83
C GLY A 503 28.53 -4.20 30.07
N TYR A 504 27.45 -3.98 29.31
CA TYR A 504 26.69 -2.73 29.27
C TYR A 504 25.51 -2.70 30.25
N HIS A 505 25.44 -1.67 31.09
CA HIS A 505 24.37 -1.50 32.09
C HIS A 505 23.68 -0.12 32.06
N GLY A 506 23.67 0.52 30.89
CA GLY A 506 22.97 1.79 30.68
C GLY A 506 23.89 3.01 30.75
N TRP A 507 23.30 4.16 31.07
CA TRP A 507 23.96 5.48 31.06
C TRP A 507 23.88 6.15 32.44
N GLN A 508 23.78 5.34 33.50
CA GLN A 508 23.70 5.85 34.86
C GLN A 508 25.08 6.35 35.32
N ASP A 509 25.13 7.46 36.07
CA ASP A 509 26.39 8.07 36.50
C ASP A 509 27.35 7.08 37.19
N TRP A 510 26.84 6.17 38.01
CA TRP A 510 27.67 5.16 38.69
C TRP A 510 28.32 4.18 37.71
N TYR A 511 27.62 3.83 36.62
CA TYR A 511 28.12 2.93 35.58
C TYR A 511 29.04 3.68 34.61
N LEU A 512 28.69 4.92 34.25
CA LEU A 512 29.55 5.78 33.44
C LEU A 512 30.88 6.04 34.14
N ALA A 513 30.86 6.43 35.42
CA ALA A 513 32.08 6.62 36.21
C ALA A 513 32.94 5.35 36.28
N ALA A 514 32.33 4.16 36.30
CA ALA A 514 33.07 2.90 36.28
C ALA A 514 33.74 2.58 34.93
N ASN A 515 33.33 3.23 33.84
CA ASN A 515 33.91 3.03 32.50
C ASN A 515 34.87 4.15 32.08
N LEU A 516 35.08 5.16 32.91
CA LEU A 516 35.98 6.27 32.64
C LEU A 516 37.33 6.03 33.33
N GLY A 517 38.39 5.80 32.54
CA GLY A 517 39.73 5.51 33.04
C GLY A 517 40.52 6.72 33.56
N VAL A 518 39.92 7.91 33.56
CA VAL A 518 40.58 9.18 33.91
C VAL A 518 39.62 10.07 34.71
N THR A 519 40.12 10.71 35.77
CA THR A 519 39.38 11.69 36.57
C THR A 519 38.96 12.89 35.70
N GLY A 520 37.66 13.25 35.70
CA GLY A 520 37.12 14.41 34.96
C GLY A 520 36.53 14.11 33.56
N ALA A 521 36.55 12.86 33.09
CA ALA A 521 36.08 12.51 31.75
C ALA A 521 34.55 12.59 31.53
N LEU A 522 33.77 12.91 32.56
CA LEU A 522 32.32 13.13 32.45
C LEU A 522 31.99 14.44 31.70
N ASP A 523 32.91 15.41 31.69
CA ASP A 523 32.68 16.75 31.11
C ASP A 523 32.45 16.74 29.59
N GLY A 524 32.91 15.69 28.87
CA GLY A 524 32.77 15.55 27.42
C GLY A 524 31.73 14.54 26.96
N HIS A 525 30.94 13.96 27.88
CA HIS A 525 30.07 12.81 27.56
C HIS A 525 28.67 13.18 27.05
N LEU A 526 28.25 14.45 27.17
CA LEU A 526 26.90 14.93 26.83
C LEU A 526 26.87 15.80 25.57
#